data_AF-A0A3P6L4B7-F1
#
_entry.id   AF-A0A3P6L4B7-F1
#
_cell.length_a   1.000
_cell.length_b   1.000
_cell.length_c   1.000
_cell.angle_alpha   90.00
_cell.angle_beta   90.00
_cell.angle_gamma   90.00
#
_symmetry.space_group_name_H-M   'P 1'
#
loop_
_entity.id
_entity.type
_entity.pdbx_description
1 polymer ?
#
loop_
_entity_poly.entity_id
_entity_poly.type
_entity_poly.pdbx_seq_one_letter_code
_entity_poly.pdbx_strand_id
1 'polypeptide(L)'
;MGDVLNHAALKQAMQGQDVVYANLTGEDLDIQANSVIAAMKACDVKRLIFVLSLGIYDEVPGKFGEWNNAVIGEPLKPFRRAADAIEASGLEYTILRPA
;
A
#
# COMPACT_ATOMS: atom_id res chain seq x y z
N MET A 1 -18.87 -9.22 5.76
CA MET A 1 -17.84 -8.17 5.86
C MET A 1 -16.54 -8.79 5.40
N GLY A 2 -15.79 -8.10 4.54
CA GLY A 2 -14.47 -8.54 4.07
C GLY A 2 -13.39 -7.72 4.77
N ASP A 3 -12.26 -8.36 5.05
CA ASP A 3 -11.07 -7.75 5.63
C ASP A 3 -9.87 -8.27 4.84
N VAL A 4 -8.96 -7.38 4.43
CA VAL A 4 -7.73 -7.75 3.72
C VAL A 4 -6.80 -8.59 4.59
N LEU A 5 -6.95 -8.56 5.91
CA LEU A 5 -6.22 -9.42 6.85
C LEU A 5 -6.83 -10.83 6.96
N ASN A 6 -8.04 -11.04 6.45
CA ASN A 6 -8.59 -12.39 6.28
C ASN A 6 -8.10 -12.97 4.94
N HIS A 7 -6.95 -13.64 4.98
CA HIS A 7 -6.30 -14.20 3.79
C HIS A 7 -7.19 -15.13 2.95
N ALA A 8 -8.06 -15.93 3.58
CA ALA A 8 -8.94 -16.84 2.86
C ALA A 8 -10.02 -16.08 2.08
N ALA A 9 -10.66 -15.10 2.71
CA ALA A 9 -11.64 -14.24 2.06
C ALA A 9 -11.00 -13.40 0.96
N LEU A 10 -9.80 -12.85 1.22
CA LEU A 10 -9.07 -12.05 0.24
C LEU A 10 -8.68 -12.88 -0.99
N LYS A 11 -8.17 -14.11 -0.80
CA LYS A 11 -7.81 -15.01 -1.91
C LYS A 11 -9.04 -15.35 -2.76
N GLN A 12 -10.18 -15.64 -2.13
CA GLN A 12 -11.43 -15.90 -2.85
C GLN A 12 -11.87 -14.69 -3.68
N ALA A 13 -11.77 -13.48 -3.13
CA ALA A 13 -12.11 -12.26 -3.86
C ALA A 13 -11.13 -11.97 -5.03
N MET A 14 -9.87 -12.38 -4.89
CA MET A 14 -8.79 -12.13 -5.86
C MET A 14 -8.81 -13.09 -7.05
N GLN A 15 -9.43 -14.26 -6.93
CA GLN A 15 -9.38 -15.30 -7.95
C GLN A 15 -10.00 -14.81 -9.28
N GLY A 16 -9.22 -14.86 -10.36
CA GLY A 16 -9.68 -14.50 -11.71
C GLY A 16 -9.76 -12.99 -11.98
N GLN A 17 -9.22 -12.16 -11.09
CA GLN A 17 -9.14 -10.71 -11.33
C GLN A 17 -7.93 -10.37 -12.21
N ASP A 18 -8.08 -9.36 -13.07
CA ASP A 18 -6.97 -8.84 -13.86
C ASP A 18 -6.17 -7.76 -13.13
N VAL A 19 -6.85 -6.95 -12.31
CA VAL A 19 -6.31 -5.76 -11.65
C VAL A 19 -6.83 -5.66 -10.22
N VAL A 20 -5.97 -5.22 -9.31
CA VAL A 20 -6.33 -4.87 -7.93
C VAL A 20 -6.16 -3.37 -7.72
N TYR A 21 -7.20 -2.73 -7.21
CA TYR A 21 -7.15 -1.37 -6.70
C TYR A 21 -7.27 -1.37 -5.17
N ALA A 22 -6.27 -0.82 -4.50
CA ALA A 22 -6.18 -0.76 -3.05
C ALA A 22 -6.12 0.70 -2.58
N ASN A 23 -7.13 1.09 -1.81
CA ASN A 23 -7.20 2.38 -1.11
C ASN A 23 -7.43 2.11 0.37
N LEU A 24 -6.39 1.58 1.01
CA LEU A 24 -6.44 1.05 2.36
C LEU A 24 -6.06 2.13 3.38
N THR A 25 -6.60 2.00 4.59
CA THR A 25 -6.39 2.92 5.71
C THR A 25 -6.14 2.14 7.00
N GLY A 26 -5.63 2.80 8.03
CA GLY A 26 -5.44 2.22 9.36
C GLY A 26 -3.97 2.04 9.73
N GLU A 27 -3.72 1.59 10.97
CA GLU A 27 -2.39 1.56 11.58
C GLU A 27 -1.48 0.47 10.97
N ASP A 28 -2.05 -0.65 10.54
CA ASP A 28 -1.33 -1.84 10.06
C ASP A 28 -1.14 -1.87 8.53
N LEU A 29 -0.95 -0.71 7.90
CA LEU A 29 -0.99 -0.60 6.44
C LEU A 29 0.07 -1.46 5.72
N ASP A 30 1.24 -1.63 6.33
CA ASP A 30 2.30 -2.52 5.85
C ASP A 30 1.91 -4.00 5.92
N ILE A 31 1.23 -4.43 7.00
CA ILE A 31 0.69 -5.79 7.12
C ILE A 31 -0.40 -6.01 6.06
N GLN A 32 -1.29 -5.03 5.89
CA GLN A 32 -2.34 -5.07 4.87
C GLN A 32 -1.75 -5.16 3.45
N ALA A 33 -0.74 -4.34 3.12
CA ALA A 33 -0.06 -4.38 1.83
C ALA A 33 0.57 -5.75 1.57
N ASN A 34 1.25 -6.34 2.56
CA ASN A 34 1.82 -7.67 2.46
C ASN A 34 0.75 -8.75 2.22
N SER A 35 -0.40 -8.66 2.89
CA SER A 35 -1.53 -9.57 2.67
C SER A 35 -2.05 -9.48 1.23
N VAL A 36 -2.21 -8.27 0.70
CA VAL A 36 -2.63 -8.03 -0.70
C VAL A 36 -1.62 -8.60 -1.68
N ILE A 37 -0.32 -8.32 -1.50
CA ILE A 37 0.75 -8.84 -2.36
C ILE A 37 0.75 -10.37 -2.36
N ALA A 38 0.63 -11.00 -1.18
CA ALA A 38 0.61 -12.45 -1.05
C ALA A 38 -0.60 -13.07 -1.76
N ALA A 39 -1.79 -12.50 -1.59
CA ALA A 39 -3.00 -12.97 -2.25
C ALA A 39 -2.93 -12.80 -3.77
N MET A 40 -2.43 -11.67 -4.26
CA MET A 40 -2.20 -11.42 -5.69
C MET A 40 -1.29 -12.47 -6.30
N LYS A 41 -0.13 -12.73 -5.68
CA LYS A 41 0.81 -13.77 -6.12
C LYS A 41 0.18 -15.16 -6.11
N ALA A 42 -0.61 -15.49 -5.08
CA ALA A 42 -1.26 -16.79 -4.96
C ALA A 42 -2.37 -17.02 -6.00
N CYS A 43 -2.89 -15.96 -6.62
CA CYS A 43 -3.94 -16.00 -7.64
C CYS A 43 -3.44 -15.62 -9.04
N ASP A 44 -2.12 -15.49 -9.23
CA ASP A 44 -1.47 -15.05 -10.47
C ASP A 44 -1.99 -13.69 -11.00
N VAL A 45 -2.40 -12.80 -10.10
CA VAL A 45 -2.81 -11.43 -10.44
C VAL A 45 -1.58 -10.52 -10.39
N LYS A 46 -1.33 -9.79 -11.47
CA LYS A 46 -0.07 -9.03 -11.64
C LYS A 46 -0.22 -7.53 -11.44
N ARG A 47 -1.35 -6.94 -11.84
CA ARG A 47 -1.53 -5.49 -11.89
C ARG A 47 -2.06 -4.94 -10.56
N LEU A 48 -1.26 -4.10 -9.89
CA LEU A 48 -1.64 -3.43 -8.65
C LEU A 48 -1.69 -1.89 -8.82
N ILE A 49 -2.76 -1.26 -8.38
CA ILE A 49 -2.84 0.19 -8.17
C ILE A 49 -3.06 0.41 -6.68
N PHE A 50 -2.14 1.08 -6.00
CA PHE A 50 -2.18 1.26 -4.55
C PHE A 50 -2.09 2.76 -4.20
N VAL A 51 -3.00 3.25 -3.38
CA VAL A 51 -2.99 4.63 -2.87
C VAL A 51 -2.24 4.68 -1.54
N LEU A 52 -1.19 5.48 -1.49
CA LEU A 52 -0.44 5.84 -0.28
C LEU A 52 -0.43 7.36 -0.10
N SER A 53 0.30 7.87 0.88
CA SER A 53 0.35 9.31 1.18
C SER A 53 1.52 10.02 0.52
N LEU A 54 1.35 11.31 0.22
CA LEU A 54 2.47 12.25 0.04
C LEU A 54 3.37 12.26 1.30
N GLY A 55 4.67 12.42 1.10
CA GLY A 55 5.68 12.58 2.15
C GLY A 55 6.46 11.30 2.47
N ILE A 56 6.05 10.14 1.96
CA ILE A 56 6.67 8.85 2.30
C ILE A 56 8.07 8.66 1.67
N TYR A 57 8.50 9.55 0.77
CA TYR A 57 9.85 9.58 0.18
C TYR A 57 10.62 10.84 0.58
N ASP A 58 10.18 11.58 1.61
CA ASP A 58 10.72 12.90 1.96
C ASP A 58 10.73 13.86 0.76
N GLU A 59 9.72 13.74 -0.12
CA GLU A 59 9.65 14.44 -1.39
C GLU A 59 9.07 15.86 -1.30
N VAL A 60 8.66 16.28 -0.10
CA VAL A 60 8.06 17.60 0.15
C VAL A 60 9.14 18.57 0.60
N PRO A 61 9.50 19.60 -0.20
CA PRO A 61 10.60 20.50 0.13
C PRO A 61 10.19 21.65 1.06
N GLY A 62 11.20 22.26 1.69
CA GLY A 62 11.08 23.52 2.42
C GLY A 62 10.29 23.42 3.74
N LYS A 63 9.88 24.58 4.26
CA LYS A 63 9.23 24.69 5.58
C LYS A 63 7.97 23.83 5.73
N PHE A 64 7.25 23.61 4.62
CA PHE A 64 6.07 22.76 4.63
C PHE A 64 6.45 21.28 4.82
N GLY A 65 7.51 20.80 4.18
CA GLY A 65 8.03 19.45 4.39
C GLY A 65 8.55 19.24 5.81
N GLU A 66 9.31 20.20 6.34
CA GLU A 66 9.77 20.17 7.74
C GLU A 66 8.60 20.09 8.72
N TRP A 67 7.57 20.92 8.53
CA TRP A 67 6.35 20.87 9.32
C TRP A 67 5.60 19.54 9.16
N ASN A 68 5.46 19.04 7.93
CA ASN A 68 4.77 17.78 7.65
C ASN A 68 5.45 16.60 8.36
N ASN A 69 6.77 16.52 8.27
CA ASN A 69 7.55 15.49 8.95
C ASN A 69 7.45 15.59 10.47
N ALA A 70 7.42 16.81 11.03
CA ALA A 70 7.25 17.01 12.46
C ALA A 70 5.85 16.63 12.97
N VAL A 71 4.79 16.82 12.16
CA VAL A 71 3.40 16.54 12.58
C VAL A 71 2.99 15.09 12.29
N ILE A 72 3.33 14.55 11.12
CA ILE A 72 2.84 13.23 10.67
C ILE A 72 3.95 12.26 10.22
N GLY A 73 5.23 12.59 10.37
CA GLY A 73 6.32 11.74 9.90
C GLY A 73 6.33 10.33 10.51
N GLU A 74 6.00 10.20 11.81
CA GLU A 74 5.92 8.89 12.46
C GLU A 74 4.76 8.03 11.92
N PRO A 75 3.51 8.53 11.83
CA PRO A 75 2.41 7.87 11.13
C PRO A 75 2.67 7.49 9.66
N LEU A 76 3.62 8.15 8.98
CA LEU A 76 3.96 7.82 7.59
C LEU A 76 4.88 6.60 7.47
N LYS A 77 5.51 6.13 8.56
CA LYS A 77 6.43 4.97 8.50
C LYS A 77 5.76 3.67 8.02
N PRO A 78 4.54 3.28 8.45
CA PRO A 78 3.84 2.13 7.87
C PRO A 78 3.56 2.31 6.37
N PHE A 79 3.24 3.53 5.92
CA PHE A 79 3.04 3.81 4.50
C PHE A 79 4.35 3.66 3.71
N ARG A 80 5.47 4.12 4.28
CA ARG A 80 6.81 3.90 3.71
C ARG A 80 7.11 2.42 3.55
N ARG A 81 6.92 1.61 4.61
CA ARG A 81 7.16 0.17 4.57
C ARG A 81 6.23 -0.56 3.59
N ALA A 82 4.98 -0.11 3.48
CA ALA A 82 4.05 -0.61 2.47
C ALA A 82 4.55 -0.33 1.04
N ALA A 83 5.04 0.89 0.78
CA ALA A 83 5.66 1.23 -0.49
C ALA A 83 6.88 0.33 -0.78
N ASP A 84 7.79 0.17 0.18
CA ASP A 84 8.97 -0.69 0.04
C ASP A 84 8.58 -2.14 -0.34
N ALA A 85 7.56 -2.69 0.33
CA ALA A 85 7.08 -4.03 0.05
C ALA A 85 6.46 -4.15 -1.35
N ILE A 86 5.69 -3.16 -1.79
CA ILE A 86 5.09 -3.12 -3.14
C ILE A 86 6.17 -2.99 -4.20
N GLU A 87 7.15 -2.11 -4.03
CA GLU A 87 8.26 -1.89 -4.96
C GLU A 87 9.13 -3.15 -5.10
N ALA A 88 9.35 -3.87 -4.00
CA ALA A 88 10.09 -5.13 -3.98
C ALA A 88 9.26 -6.36 -4.41
N SER A 89 7.96 -6.21 -4.66
CA SER A 89 7.05 -7.35 -4.83
C SER A 89 7.25 -8.11 -6.16
N GLY A 90 7.75 -7.44 -7.19
CA GLY A 90 7.77 -7.96 -8.56
C GLY A 90 6.41 -7.90 -9.28
N LEU A 91 5.41 -7.25 -8.70
CA LEU A 91 4.11 -6.97 -9.34
C LEU A 91 4.22 -5.79 -10.31
N GLU A 92 3.28 -5.71 -11.26
CA GLU A 92 3.11 -4.56 -12.14
C GLU A 92 2.35 -3.47 -11.39
N TYR A 93 3.08 -2.67 -10.60
CA TYR A 93 2.47 -1.73 -9.66
C TYR A 93 2.36 -0.29 -10.19
N THR A 94 1.45 0.46 -9.59
CA THR A 94 1.40 1.92 -9.64
C THR A 94 1.03 2.41 -8.25
N ILE A 95 1.90 3.20 -7.64
CA ILE A 95 1.64 3.86 -6.36
C ILE A 95 1.16 5.28 -6.64
N LEU A 96 0.00 5.65 -6.09
CA LEU A 96 -0.54 7.00 -6.12
C LEU A 96 -0.29 7.67 -4.76
N ARG A 97 0.23 8.90 -4.76
CA ARG A 97 0.50 9.71 -3.56
C ARG A 97 -0.20 11.07 -3.69
N PRO A 98 -1.48 11.19 -3.28
CA PRO A 98 -2.23 12.44 -3.36
C PRO A 98 -1.71 13.46 -2.35
N ALA A 99 -1.84 14.74 -2.70
CA ALA A 99 -1.51 15.90 -1.89
C ALA A 99 -2.72 16.43 -1.11
#